data_AF-A0A3L9ZXH6-F1
#
_entry.id   AF-A0A3L9ZXH6-F1
#
_cell.length_a   1.000
_cell.length_b   1.000
_cell.length_c   1.000
_cell.angle_alpha   90.00
_cell.angle_beta   90.00
_cell.angle_gamma   90.00
#
_symmetry.space_group_name_H-M   'P 1'
#
loop_
_entity.id
_entity.type
_entity.pdbx_description
1 polymer ?
#
loop_
_entity_poly.entity_id
_entity_poly.type
_entity_poly.pdbx_seq_one_letter_code
_entity_poly.pdbx_strand_id
1 'polypeptide(L)'
;MKLKKTLLASLICLPTTALLVASCSALPQLNNLKRLIKKSSTQTLLEGVDIVIHPLPAEELENGKKQIAREDVKKYEEVLEKAKSVKTEKAAAQAIKELENAIQNLEAAIVVGTKGADSTTPKLDSLKTYVATVTIEILLKDVTKVEKVKPKEEILQGVKQIANKAVEEYRKVLEKASAFKDEGKADEMKKELEKAVEKLLSSIVVGIKTKTKLDLFKEYIASVEVNALKANGILKDVEIVNAPVEPKDLQKGKKVIEEQYVTKYGQEVEKAKLVSKEEEVDKAKQDLQDALATLESSIVVGIKE
;
A
#
# COMPACT_ATOMS: atom_id res chain seq x y z
N MET A 1 -1.73 -55.07 119.88
CA MET A 1 -2.97 -55.81 119.54
C MET A 1 -4.03 -54.80 119.08
N LYS A 2 -4.53 -54.92 117.82
CA LYS A 2 -5.81 -54.39 117.25
C LYS A 2 -6.06 -52.85 117.32
N LEU A 3 -6.66 -52.10 116.39
CA LEU A 3 -7.25 -52.25 115.04
C LEU A 3 -7.61 -50.82 114.51
N LYS A 4 -7.24 -50.51 113.26
CA LYS A 4 -7.89 -49.68 112.18
C LYS A 4 -8.42 -48.21 112.34
N LYS A 5 -8.00 -47.38 111.35
CA LYS A 5 -8.73 -46.44 110.42
C LYS A 5 -9.57 -45.26 111.01
N THR A 6 -9.75 -44.06 110.41
CA THR A 6 -9.71 -43.54 109.02
C THR A 6 -9.63 -41.99 109.01
N LEU A 7 -9.10 -41.41 107.93
CA LEU A 7 -9.11 -39.97 107.53
C LEU A 7 -10.44 -39.55 106.86
N LEU A 8 -10.79 -38.26 106.84
CA LEU A 8 -11.43 -37.58 105.68
C LEU A 8 -11.37 -36.04 105.77
N ALA A 9 -11.17 -35.39 104.62
CA ALA A 9 -11.15 -33.94 104.36
C ALA A 9 -11.95 -33.63 103.07
N SER A 10 -12.51 -32.43 102.93
CA SER A 10 -13.17 -31.89 101.71
C SER A 10 -13.54 -30.41 101.92
N LEU A 11 -13.65 -29.45 100.98
CA LEU A 11 -13.34 -29.31 99.55
C LEU A 11 -13.80 -27.87 99.19
N ILE A 12 -12.98 -27.00 98.58
CA ILE A 12 -13.40 -25.68 98.06
C ILE A 12 -12.83 -25.47 96.63
N CYS A 13 -13.67 -24.91 95.76
CA CYS A 13 -13.51 -24.62 94.33
C CYS A 13 -12.16 -24.02 93.87
N LEU A 14 -11.72 -24.46 92.69
CA LEU A 14 -10.81 -23.77 91.78
C LEU A 14 -11.48 -23.61 90.40
N PRO A 15 -11.28 -22.49 89.69
CA PRO A 15 -11.73 -22.34 88.31
C PRO A 15 -10.86 -23.18 87.37
N THR A 16 -11.51 -24.01 86.57
CA THR A 16 -10.94 -24.84 85.53
C THR A 16 -10.37 -23.96 84.41
N THR A 17 -9.06 -23.71 84.43
CA THR A 17 -8.34 -23.34 83.21
C THR A 17 -8.26 -24.59 82.34
N ALA A 18 -9.18 -24.69 81.37
CA ALA A 18 -9.00 -25.62 80.28
C ALA A 18 -7.75 -25.20 79.51
N LEU A 19 -6.63 -25.88 79.79
CA LEU A 19 -5.53 -26.02 78.84
C LEU A 19 -6.12 -26.65 77.58
N LEU A 20 -6.48 -25.82 76.61
CA LEU A 20 -6.54 -26.24 75.22
C LEU A 20 -5.09 -26.51 74.81
N VAL A 21 -4.69 -27.76 74.95
CA VAL A 21 -3.54 -28.34 74.27
C VAL A 21 -3.86 -28.24 72.77
N ALA A 22 -3.48 -27.10 72.18
CA ALA A 22 -3.50 -26.91 70.75
C ALA A 22 -2.46 -27.86 70.16
N SER A 23 -2.96 -29.00 69.68
CA SER A 23 -2.25 -29.90 68.77
C SER A 23 -1.48 -29.08 67.73
N CYS A 24 -0.20 -29.41 67.58
CA CYS A 24 0.77 -28.76 66.73
C CYS A 24 0.49 -29.04 65.22
N SER A 25 -0.70 -28.68 64.74
CA SER A 25 -1.12 -28.86 63.34
C SER A 25 -1.93 -27.69 62.76
N ALA A 26 -2.07 -26.58 63.47
CA ALA A 26 -2.95 -25.50 63.08
C ALA A 26 -2.16 -24.39 62.36
N LEU A 27 -2.25 -24.33 61.02
CA LEU A 27 -2.12 -23.18 60.09
C LEU A 27 -2.02 -23.72 58.63
N PRO A 28 -2.97 -24.57 58.17
CA PRO A 28 -2.87 -25.23 56.86
C PRO A 28 -2.75 -24.26 55.68
N GLN A 29 -3.44 -23.11 55.71
CA GLN A 29 -3.40 -22.11 54.64
C GLN A 29 -2.06 -21.37 54.63
N LEU A 30 -1.54 -20.97 55.79
CA LEU A 30 -0.23 -20.31 55.84
C LEU A 30 0.89 -21.24 55.34
N ASN A 31 0.81 -22.53 55.66
CA ASN A 31 1.75 -23.53 55.15
C ASN A 31 1.61 -23.74 53.64
N ASN A 32 0.38 -23.72 53.11
CA ASN A 32 0.12 -23.83 51.69
C ASN A 32 0.64 -22.60 50.92
N LEU A 33 0.41 -21.39 51.45
CA LEU A 33 0.94 -20.15 50.89
C LEU A 33 2.47 -20.15 50.85
N LYS A 34 3.14 -20.54 51.94
CA LYS A 34 4.62 -20.65 51.97
C LYS A 34 5.13 -21.63 50.93
N ARG A 35 4.41 -22.75 50.72
CA ARG A 35 4.75 -23.75 49.70
C ARG A 35 4.57 -23.18 48.30
N LEU A 36 3.48 -22.44 48.05
CA LEU A 36 3.19 -21.81 46.77
C LEU A 36 4.27 -20.78 46.43
N ILE A 37 4.57 -19.84 47.35
CA ILE A 37 5.63 -18.83 47.20
C ILE A 37 6.98 -19.47 46.85
N LYS A 38 7.33 -20.59 47.50
CA LYS A 38 8.58 -21.30 47.24
C LYS A 38 8.65 -21.87 45.82
N LYS A 39 7.51 -22.28 45.25
CA LYS A 39 7.42 -22.85 43.90
C LYS A 39 7.21 -21.80 42.80
N SER A 40 6.78 -20.60 43.17
CA SER A 40 6.36 -19.56 42.23
C SER A 40 7.37 -18.41 42.14
N SER A 41 8.68 -18.68 42.29
CA SER A 41 9.66 -17.61 42.04
C SER A 41 9.65 -17.22 40.55
N THR A 42 9.85 -15.94 40.25
CA THR A 42 9.94 -15.44 38.87
C THR A 42 10.99 -16.19 38.06
N GLN A 43 12.12 -16.52 38.68
CA GLN A 43 13.17 -17.34 38.06
C GLN A 43 12.66 -18.72 37.62
N THR A 44 11.78 -19.35 38.39
CA THR A 44 11.24 -20.69 38.07
C THR A 44 10.15 -20.60 37.00
N LEU A 45 9.27 -19.61 37.11
CA LEU A 45 8.13 -19.46 36.20
C LEU A 45 8.52 -18.92 34.82
N LEU A 46 9.60 -18.14 34.74
CA LEU A 46 10.06 -17.49 33.51
C LEU A 46 11.35 -18.11 32.97
N GLU A 47 11.66 -19.34 33.37
CA GLU A 47 12.81 -20.06 32.83
C GLU A 47 12.67 -20.22 31.30
N GLY A 48 13.66 -19.74 30.55
CA GLY A 48 13.65 -19.74 29.09
C GLY A 48 12.70 -18.72 28.45
N VAL A 49 12.23 -17.71 29.20
CA VAL A 49 11.42 -16.60 28.69
C VAL A 49 12.23 -15.31 28.68
N ASP A 50 12.31 -14.64 27.53
CA ASP A 50 12.97 -13.35 27.38
C ASP A 50 12.07 -12.23 27.91
N ILE A 51 12.59 -11.42 28.85
CA ILE A 51 11.88 -10.27 29.40
C ILE A 51 12.20 -9.03 28.58
N VAL A 52 11.20 -8.52 27.86
CA VAL A 52 11.36 -7.40 26.91
C VAL A 52 10.43 -6.23 27.26
N ILE A 53 10.67 -5.06 26.67
CA ILE A 53 9.80 -3.89 26.90
C ILE A 53 8.46 -4.09 26.20
N HIS A 54 8.48 -4.56 24.95
CA HIS A 54 7.30 -4.90 24.15
C HIS A 54 7.55 -6.27 23.50
N PRO A 55 6.79 -7.32 23.86
CA PRO A 55 6.85 -8.61 23.18
C PRO A 55 6.52 -8.47 21.70
N LEU A 56 7.23 -9.23 20.87
CA LEU A 56 6.81 -9.41 19.48
C LEU A 56 5.51 -10.24 19.43
N PRO A 57 4.66 -10.06 18.41
CA PRO A 57 3.58 -11.00 18.11
C PRO A 57 4.10 -12.43 17.93
N ALA A 58 3.27 -13.43 18.22
CA ALA A 58 3.66 -14.84 18.15
C ALA A 58 4.20 -15.22 16.75
N GLU A 59 3.60 -14.68 15.70
CA GLU A 59 3.96 -14.89 14.30
C GLU A 59 5.31 -14.26 13.89
N GLU A 60 5.82 -13.30 14.66
CA GLU A 60 7.11 -12.64 14.38
C GLU A 60 8.27 -13.24 15.21
N LEU A 61 7.93 -13.94 16.29
CA LEU A 61 8.88 -14.59 17.20
C LEU A 61 9.21 -16.01 16.70
N GLU A 62 10.50 -16.35 16.61
CA GLU A 62 10.95 -17.69 16.17
C GLU A 62 10.23 -18.79 16.93
N ASN A 63 9.87 -19.87 16.21
CA ASN A 63 9.12 -20.97 16.79
C ASN A 63 9.76 -21.47 18.09
N GLY A 64 8.98 -21.45 19.17
CA GLY A 64 9.41 -21.89 20.50
C GLY A 64 10.19 -20.87 21.33
N LYS A 65 10.62 -19.72 20.78
CA LYS A 65 11.09 -18.60 21.62
C LYS A 65 9.91 -18.04 22.41
N LYS A 66 10.18 -17.56 23.62
CA LYS A 66 9.15 -17.03 24.52
C LYS A 66 9.52 -15.63 24.95
N GLN A 67 8.57 -14.71 24.92
CA GLN A 67 8.75 -13.34 25.40
C GLN A 67 7.65 -12.94 26.36
N ILE A 68 7.97 -12.07 27.32
CA ILE A 68 6.99 -11.45 28.21
C ILE A 68 7.33 -9.97 28.42
N ALA A 69 6.30 -9.14 28.58
CA ALA A 69 6.49 -7.74 28.87
C ALA A 69 7.03 -7.55 30.28
N ARG A 70 8.04 -6.69 30.44
CA ARG A 70 8.60 -6.33 31.76
C ARG A 70 7.53 -5.79 32.71
N GLU A 71 6.49 -5.14 32.21
CA GLU A 71 5.39 -4.62 33.02
C GLU A 71 4.60 -5.76 33.71
N ASP A 72 4.34 -6.86 33.02
CA ASP A 72 3.56 -7.98 33.56
C ASP A 72 4.36 -8.77 34.59
N VAL A 73 5.68 -8.92 34.37
CA VAL A 73 6.60 -9.46 35.38
C VAL A 73 6.56 -8.61 36.66
N LYS A 74 6.58 -7.28 36.53
CA LYS A 74 6.52 -6.36 37.68
C LYS A 74 5.21 -6.49 38.45
N LYS A 75 4.06 -6.55 37.75
CA LYS A 75 2.74 -6.76 38.38
C LYS A 75 2.71 -8.05 39.20
N TYR A 76 3.31 -9.13 38.66
CA TYR A 76 3.42 -10.39 39.37
C TYR A 76 4.30 -10.31 40.62
N GLU A 77 5.47 -9.66 40.52
CA GLU A 77 6.39 -9.47 41.66
C GLU A 77 5.73 -8.70 42.81
N GLU A 78 4.93 -7.68 42.50
CA GLU A 78 4.17 -6.93 43.52
C GLU A 78 3.18 -7.82 44.30
N VAL A 79 2.52 -8.77 43.62
CA VAL A 79 1.63 -9.75 44.28
C VAL A 79 2.44 -10.75 45.09
N LEU A 80 3.58 -11.22 44.57
CA LEU A 80 4.46 -12.15 45.27
C LEU A 80 5.02 -11.56 46.58
N GLU A 81 5.44 -10.28 46.56
CA GLU A 81 5.91 -9.58 47.76
C GLU A 81 4.79 -9.38 48.79
N LYS A 82 3.57 -9.04 48.34
CA LYS A 82 2.39 -8.98 49.23
C LYS A 82 2.14 -10.34 49.88
N ALA A 83 2.17 -11.43 49.11
CA ALA A 83 2.00 -12.78 49.61
C ALA A 83 3.06 -13.17 50.67
N LYS A 84 4.33 -12.79 50.49
CA LYS A 84 5.42 -13.02 51.46
C LYS A 84 5.20 -12.32 52.80
N SER A 85 4.50 -11.19 52.79
CA SER A 85 4.23 -10.39 54.00
C SER A 85 3.09 -10.95 54.88
N VAL A 86 2.34 -11.96 54.41
CA VAL A 86 1.19 -12.52 55.10
C VAL A 86 1.63 -13.37 56.30
N LYS A 87 1.10 -13.05 57.49
CA LYS A 87 1.44 -13.72 58.75
C LYS A 87 0.26 -14.44 59.44
N THR A 88 -0.97 -14.27 58.94
CA THR A 88 -2.19 -14.78 59.59
C THR A 88 -2.94 -15.76 58.70
N GLU A 89 -3.60 -16.74 59.32
CA GLU A 89 -4.35 -17.79 58.61
C GLU A 89 -5.49 -17.24 57.75
N LYS A 90 -6.24 -16.27 58.31
CA LYS A 90 -7.40 -15.66 57.64
C LYS A 90 -6.99 -14.92 56.36
N ALA A 91 -5.82 -14.27 56.36
CA ALA A 91 -5.28 -13.59 55.20
C ALA A 91 -4.61 -14.55 54.20
N ALA A 92 -4.12 -15.71 54.66
CA ALA A 92 -3.42 -16.67 53.81
C ALA A 92 -4.31 -17.26 52.71
N ALA A 93 -5.58 -17.58 53.02
CA ALA A 93 -6.52 -18.10 52.01
C ALA A 93 -6.74 -17.13 50.85
N GLN A 94 -6.89 -15.83 51.15
CA GLN A 94 -7.07 -14.80 50.12
C GLN A 94 -5.78 -14.58 49.31
N ALA A 95 -4.63 -14.56 49.97
CA ALA A 95 -3.33 -14.39 49.30
C ALA A 95 -2.98 -15.57 48.40
N ILE A 96 -3.40 -16.80 48.73
CA ILE A 96 -3.28 -17.96 47.84
C ILE A 96 -4.04 -17.69 46.55
N LYS A 97 -5.32 -17.32 46.64
CA LYS A 97 -6.16 -17.04 45.47
C LYS A 97 -5.60 -15.92 44.60
N GLU A 98 -5.13 -14.85 45.22
CA GLU A 98 -4.50 -13.72 44.52
C GLU A 98 -3.21 -14.14 43.81
N LEU A 99 -2.36 -14.92 44.48
CA LEU A 99 -1.11 -15.41 43.90
C LEU A 99 -1.37 -16.41 42.76
N GLU A 100 -2.32 -17.33 42.92
CA GLU A 100 -2.72 -18.27 41.86
C GLU A 100 -3.24 -17.53 40.62
N ASN A 101 -4.10 -16.53 40.81
CA ASN A 101 -4.58 -15.68 39.71
C ASN A 101 -3.42 -14.91 39.06
N ALA A 102 -2.46 -14.41 39.84
CA ALA A 102 -1.30 -13.71 39.30
C ALA A 102 -0.38 -14.64 38.50
N ILE A 103 -0.21 -15.90 38.93
CA ILE A 103 0.53 -16.92 38.16
C ILE A 103 -0.18 -17.18 36.83
N GLN A 104 -1.49 -17.39 36.84
CA GLN A 104 -2.27 -17.62 35.61
C GLN A 104 -2.18 -16.44 34.64
N ASN A 105 -2.26 -15.21 35.16
CA ASN A 105 -2.11 -14.01 34.34
C ASN A 105 -0.69 -13.87 33.77
N LEU A 106 0.34 -14.22 34.55
CA LEU A 106 1.73 -14.21 34.10
C LEU A 106 1.93 -15.23 32.98
N GLU A 107 1.44 -16.46 33.16
CA GLU A 107 1.51 -17.52 32.15
C GLU A 107 0.77 -17.14 30.86
N ALA A 108 -0.42 -16.53 30.98
CA ALA A 108 -1.20 -16.07 29.83
C ALA A 108 -0.55 -14.89 29.10
N ALA A 109 0.29 -14.09 29.77
CA ALA A 109 1.01 -12.97 29.18
C ALA A 109 2.27 -13.39 28.40
N ILE A 110 2.72 -14.63 28.52
CA ILE A 110 3.87 -15.15 27.77
C ILE A 110 3.47 -15.35 26.31
N VAL A 111 4.12 -14.62 25.41
CA VAL A 111 3.99 -14.81 23.97
C VAL A 111 4.96 -15.90 23.53
N VAL A 112 4.42 -16.97 22.94
CA VAL A 112 5.20 -18.08 22.38
C VAL A 112 5.29 -17.90 20.88
N GLY A 113 6.51 -17.91 20.35
CA GLY A 113 6.76 -17.77 18.93
C GLY A 113 6.23 -18.96 18.14
N THR A 114 5.61 -18.67 17.00
CA THR A 114 5.06 -19.63 16.04
C THR A 114 5.68 -19.47 14.65
N LYS A 115 6.69 -18.60 14.51
CA LYS A 115 7.40 -18.38 13.24
C LYS A 115 8.22 -19.62 12.87
N GLY A 116 7.63 -20.51 12.08
CA GLY A 116 8.34 -21.64 11.47
C GLY A 116 9.39 -21.18 10.45
N ALA A 117 10.28 -22.09 10.03
CA ALA A 117 11.24 -21.83 8.96
C ALA A 117 10.56 -21.48 7.61
N ASP A 118 9.31 -21.91 7.45
CA ASP A 118 8.42 -21.62 6.31
C ASP A 118 7.30 -20.62 6.70
N SER A 119 7.53 -19.71 7.66
CA SER A 119 6.50 -18.76 8.11
C SER A 119 5.99 -17.94 6.93
N THR A 120 4.82 -18.30 6.41
CA THR A 120 4.08 -17.49 5.46
C THR A 120 3.77 -16.17 6.15
N THR A 121 4.17 -15.06 5.54
CA THR A 121 3.77 -13.71 5.96
C THR A 121 2.65 -13.24 5.04
N PRO A 122 1.45 -13.84 5.12
CA PRO A 122 0.41 -13.68 4.11
C PRO A 122 -0.01 -12.22 3.95
N LYS A 123 0.06 -11.40 5.00
CA LYS A 123 -0.30 -9.98 4.92
C LYS A 123 0.78 -9.17 4.24
N LEU A 124 2.05 -9.39 4.57
CA LEU A 124 3.16 -8.77 3.85
C LEU A 124 3.21 -9.22 2.39
N ASP A 125 2.91 -10.49 2.09
CA ASP A 125 2.91 -10.99 0.71
C ASP A 125 1.73 -10.41 -0.09
N SER A 126 0.57 -10.26 0.55
CA SER A 126 -0.57 -9.51 0.00
C SER A 126 -0.21 -8.05 -0.26
N LEU A 127 0.50 -7.38 0.67
CA LEU A 127 0.96 -6.01 0.50
C LEU A 127 1.97 -5.89 -0.64
N LYS A 128 3.00 -6.76 -0.72
CA LYS A 128 3.99 -6.80 -1.80
C LYS A 128 3.32 -7.00 -3.15
N THR A 129 2.37 -7.95 -3.23
CA THR A 129 1.58 -8.20 -4.44
C THR A 129 0.82 -6.95 -4.84
N TYR A 130 0.17 -6.29 -3.88
CA TYR A 130 -0.57 -5.06 -4.16
C TYR A 130 0.35 -3.93 -4.64
N VAL A 131 1.48 -3.67 -3.94
CA VAL A 131 2.52 -2.71 -4.33
C VAL A 131 2.96 -2.91 -5.79
N ALA A 132 3.18 -4.16 -6.21
CA ALA A 132 3.56 -4.48 -7.59
C ALA A 132 2.48 -4.14 -8.63
N THR A 133 1.21 -4.09 -8.24
CA THR A 133 0.09 -3.73 -9.14
C THR A 133 -0.19 -2.24 -9.23
N VAL A 134 0.28 -1.45 -8.26
CA VAL A 134 -0.04 -0.01 -8.15
C VAL A 134 1.16 0.89 -8.41
N THR A 135 2.12 0.45 -9.23
CA THR A 135 3.26 1.31 -9.57
C THR A 135 2.82 2.56 -10.34
N ILE A 136 3.66 3.60 -10.30
CA ILE A 136 3.40 4.87 -10.98
C ILE A 136 3.24 4.65 -12.49
N GLU A 137 4.01 3.73 -13.06
CA GLU A 137 4.00 3.37 -14.48
C GLU A 137 2.67 2.71 -14.89
N ILE A 138 2.08 1.90 -14.00
CA ILE A 138 0.79 1.24 -14.24
C ILE A 138 -0.36 2.24 -14.08
N LEU A 139 -0.38 2.99 -12.96
CA LEU A 139 -1.50 3.87 -12.62
C LEU A 139 -1.58 5.10 -13.51
N LEU A 140 -0.44 5.65 -13.93
CA LEU A 140 -0.36 6.89 -14.72
C LEU A 140 -0.03 6.62 -16.19
N LYS A 141 -0.35 5.41 -16.68
CA LYS A 141 -0.28 5.10 -18.11
C LYS A 141 -1.15 6.11 -18.88
N ASP A 142 -0.57 6.70 -19.92
CA ASP A 142 -1.21 7.71 -20.78
C ASP A 142 -1.61 9.00 -20.05
N VAL A 143 -0.97 9.30 -18.91
CA VAL A 143 -1.16 10.55 -18.16
C VAL A 143 0.10 11.42 -18.25
N THR A 144 -0.05 12.64 -18.74
CA THR A 144 1.05 13.60 -18.83
C THR A 144 1.29 14.26 -17.47
N LYS A 145 2.53 14.18 -16.99
CA LYS A 145 2.95 14.80 -15.74
C LYS A 145 3.39 16.24 -16.01
N VAL A 146 2.83 17.19 -15.26
CA VAL A 146 3.07 18.63 -15.44
C VAL A 146 3.35 19.31 -14.11
N GLU A 147 4.05 20.45 -14.12
CA GLU A 147 4.30 21.23 -12.90
C GLU A 147 3.00 21.84 -12.34
N LYS A 148 2.20 22.43 -13.23
CA LYS A 148 0.88 22.98 -12.92
C LYS A 148 -0.14 22.47 -13.93
N VAL A 149 -1.20 21.86 -13.41
CA VAL A 149 -2.32 21.37 -14.24
C VAL A 149 -3.14 22.54 -14.72
N LYS A 150 -3.46 22.55 -16.01
CA LYS A 150 -4.35 23.55 -16.61
C LYS A 150 -5.82 23.26 -16.24
N PRO A 151 -6.72 24.26 -16.30
CA PRO A 151 -8.15 24.01 -16.25
C PRO A 151 -8.57 22.97 -17.30
N LYS A 152 -9.55 22.12 -16.98
CA LYS A 152 -10.00 21.04 -17.88
C LYS A 152 -10.52 21.57 -19.23
N GLU A 153 -11.02 22.80 -19.23
CA GLU A 153 -11.52 23.55 -20.39
C GLU A 153 -10.40 23.96 -21.35
N GLU A 154 -9.14 23.98 -20.89
CA GLU A 154 -7.96 24.30 -21.70
C GLU A 154 -7.21 23.06 -22.19
N ILE A 155 -7.55 21.87 -21.66
CA ILE A 155 -6.92 20.60 -22.01
C ILE A 155 -7.78 19.91 -23.07
N LEU A 156 -7.15 19.49 -24.18
CA LEU A 156 -7.83 18.75 -25.25
C LEU A 156 -8.54 17.51 -24.72
N GLN A 157 -9.71 17.25 -25.28
CA GLN A 157 -10.52 16.09 -24.92
C GLN A 157 -9.71 14.79 -25.02
N GLY A 158 -9.78 13.98 -23.96
CA GLY A 158 -9.07 12.70 -23.87
C GLY A 158 -7.61 12.80 -23.38
N VAL A 159 -7.01 13.99 -23.38
CA VAL A 159 -5.70 14.20 -22.75
C VAL A 159 -5.87 14.24 -21.23
N LYS A 160 -5.02 13.49 -20.52
CA LYS A 160 -5.00 13.42 -19.05
C LYS A 160 -3.76 14.12 -18.54
N GLN A 161 -3.93 14.97 -17.52
CA GLN A 161 -2.81 15.64 -16.85
C GLN A 161 -2.85 15.40 -15.35
N ILE A 162 -1.66 15.38 -14.73
CA ILE A 162 -1.51 15.32 -13.28
C ILE A 162 -0.34 16.19 -12.83
N ALA A 163 -0.48 16.82 -11.67
CA ALA A 163 0.57 17.63 -11.08
C ALA A 163 1.72 16.74 -10.57
N ASN A 164 2.97 17.10 -10.87
CA ASN A 164 4.17 16.44 -10.35
C ASN A 164 4.11 16.31 -8.82
N LYS A 165 3.61 17.35 -8.13
CA LYS A 165 3.44 17.34 -6.67
C LYS A 165 2.60 16.15 -6.17
N ALA A 166 1.48 15.84 -6.83
CA ALA A 166 0.62 14.71 -6.44
C ALA A 166 1.33 13.37 -6.66
N VAL A 167 2.12 13.26 -7.74
CA VAL A 167 2.95 12.07 -8.02
C VAL A 167 4.03 11.87 -6.95
N GLU A 168 4.70 12.95 -6.53
CA GLU A 168 5.71 12.89 -5.45
C GLU A 168 5.10 12.53 -4.09
N GLU A 169 3.91 13.06 -3.76
CA GLU A 169 3.19 12.67 -2.54
C GLU A 169 2.88 11.17 -2.53
N TYR A 170 2.43 10.63 -3.67
CA TYR A 170 2.17 9.19 -3.81
C TYR A 170 3.45 8.35 -3.75
N ARG A 171 4.53 8.79 -4.42
CA ARG A 171 5.81 8.07 -4.42
C ARG A 171 6.33 7.80 -3.02
N LYS A 172 6.22 8.78 -2.11
CA LYS A 172 6.63 8.61 -0.71
C LYS A 172 5.86 7.50 0.01
N VAL A 173 4.56 7.38 -0.24
CA VAL A 173 3.73 6.31 0.34
C VAL A 173 4.08 4.96 -0.28
N LEU A 174 4.30 4.93 -1.60
CA LEU A 174 4.70 3.70 -2.31
C LEU A 174 6.07 3.17 -1.82
N GLU A 175 7.05 4.05 -1.65
CA GLU A 175 8.37 3.70 -1.10
C GLU A 175 8.26 3.17 0.34
N LYS A 176 7.47 3.85 1.18
CA LYS A 176 7.17 3.40 2.55
C LYS A 176 6.53 2.02 2.56
N ALA A 177 5.53 1.76 1.71
CA ALA A 177 4.87 0.47 1.61
C ALA A 177 5.80 -0.64 1.09
N SER A 178 6.67 -0.31 0.13
CA SER A 178 7.63 -1.25 -0.46
C SER A 178 8.71 -1.70 0.53
N ALA A 179 9.09 -0.82 1.46
CA ALA A 179 10.07 -1.10 2.51
C ALA A 179 9.44 -1.64 3.81
N PHE A 180 8.13 -1.86 3.85
CA PHE A 180 7.39 -2.26 5.05
C PHE A 180 7.67 -3.73 5.44
N LYS A 181 7.84 -4.01 6.74
CA LYS A 181 8.28 -5.32 7.26
C LYS A 181 7.52 -5.83 8.49
N ASP A 182 6.58 -5.05 9.02
CA ASP A 182 5.77 -5.40 10.20
C ASP A 182 4.52 -6.18 9.74
N GLU A 183 4.39 -7.45 10.12
CA GLU A 183 3.28 -8.31 9.67
C GLU A 183 1.97 -7.91 10.37
N GLY A 184 2.07 -7.52 11.65
CA GLY A 184 0.92 -7.08 12.45
C GLY A 184 0.22 -5.84 11.87
N LYS A 185 0.97 -4.96 11.21
CA LYS A 185 0.47 -3.70 10.62
C LYS A 185 0.40 -3.69 9.09
N ALA A 186 0.69 -4.80 8.43
CA ALA A 186 0.71 -4.85 6.96
C ALA A 186 -0.65 -4.50 6.34
N ASP A 187 -1.76 -4.90 6.97
CA ASP A 187 -3.12 -4.54 6.51
C ASP A 187 -3.40 -3.03 6.62
N GLU A 188 -2.86 -2.37 7.65
CA GLU A 188 -2.99 -0.92 7.82
C GLU A 188 -2.19 -0.17 6.77
N MET A 189 -0.96 -0.62 6.50
CA MET A 189 -0.11 -0.06 5.44
C MET A 189 -0.76 -0.26 4.06
N LYS A 190 -1.39 -1.41 3.81
CA LYS A 190 -2.14 -1.65 2.58
C LYS A 190 -3.30 -0.66 2.41
N LYS A 191 -4.10 -0.44 3.46
CA LYS A 191 -5.20 0.55 3.44
C LYS A 191 -4.70 1.98 3.24
N GLU A 192 -3.56 2.35 3.84
CA GLU A 192 -2.94 3.66 3.62
C GLU A 192 -2.49 3.81 2.16
N LEU A 193 -1.90 2.76 1.56
CA LEU A 193 -1.54 2.75 0.15
C LEU A 193 -2.77 2.83 -0.77
N GLU A 194 -3.85 2.09 -0.49
CA GLU A 194 -5.12 2.17 -1.21
C GLU A 194 -5.68 3.60 -1.24
N LYS A 195 -5.73 4.28 -0.09
CA LYS A 195 -6.15 5.69 0.00
C LYS A 195 -5.24 6.61 -0.80
N ALA A 196 -3.94 6.36 -0.80
CA ALA A 196 -3.00 7.14 -1.59
C ALA A 196 -3.20 6.94 -3.10
N VAL A 197 -3.54 5.73 -3.55
CA VAL A 197 -3.93 5.44 -4.94
C VAL A 197 -5.18 6.21 -5.32
N GLU A 198 -6.25 6.15 -4.51
CA GLU A 198 -7.49 6.91 -4.75
C GLU A 198 -7.23 8.42 -4.87
N LYS A 199 -6.42 8.96 -3.94
CA LYS A 199 -6.02 10.37 -3.98
C LYS A 199 -5.23 10.71 -5.24
N LEU A 200 -4.30 9.86 -5.65
CA LEU A 200 -3.51 10.07 -6.87
C LEU A 200 -4.44 10.09 -8.10
N LEU A 201 -5.32 9.10 -8.23
CA LEU A 201 -6.23 8.98 -9.38
C LEU A 201 -7.23 10.14 -9.43
N SER A 202 -7.76 10.57 -8.29
CA SER A 202 -8.65 11.74 -8.21
C SER A 202 -7.96 13.07 -8.55
N SER A 203 -6.63 13.12 -8.50
CA SER A 203 -5.83 14.29 -8.88
C SER A 203 -5.61 14.39 -10.40
N ILE A 204 -6.01 13.37 -11.18
CA ILE A 204 -5.93 13.38 -12.64
C ILE A 204 -7.03 14.28 -13.19
N VAL A 205 -6.64 15.26 -13.99
CA VAL A 205 -7.56 16.14 -14.72
C VAL A 205 -7.66 15.66 -16.16
N VAL A 206 -8.87 15.31 -16.57
CA VAL A 206 -9.19 14.93 -17.95
C VAL A 206 -9.68 16.15 -18.69
N GLY A 207 -9.06 16.43 -19.84
CA GLY A 207 -9.46 17.54 -20.70
C GLY A 207 -10.84 17.35 -21.30
N ILE A 208 -11.54 18.47 -21.49
CA ILE A 208 -12.85 18.54 -22.13
C ILE A 208 -12.89 19.55 -23.29
N LYS A 209 -11.75 20.18 -23.62
CA LYS A 209 -11.67 21.11 -24.74
C LYS A 209 -11.87 20.35 -26.05
N THR A 210 -12.92 20.68 -26.78
CA THR A 210 -13.11 20.22 -28.15
C THR A 210 -12.19 20.99 -29.08
N LYS A 211 -11.68 20.31 -30.12
CA LYS A 211 -10.92 20.96 -31.19
C LYS A 211 -11.84 21.93 -31.93
N THR A 212 -11.35 23.11 -32.27
CA THR A 212 -12.09 24.05 -33.12
C THR A 212 -12.02 23.64 -34.59
N LYS A 213 -12.75 24.32 -35.49
CA LYS A 213 -12.61 24.03 -36.92
C LYS A 213 -11.21 24.38 -37.39
N LEU A 214 -10.63 25.47 -36.89
CA LEU A 214 -9.25 25.86 -37.18
C LEU A 214 -8.23 24.81 -36.74
N ASP A 215 -8.40 24.22 -35.54
CA ASP A 215 -7.52 23.13 -35.07
C ASP A 215 -7.57 21.93 -36.02
N LEU A 216 -8.78 21.49 -36.39
CA LEU A 216 -8.97 20.39 -37.33
C LEU A 216 -8.43 20.71 -38.72
N PHE A 217 -8.53 21.97 -39.16
CA PHE A 217 -8.01 22.40 -40.44
C PHE A 217 -6.48 22.39 -40.48
N LYS A 218 -5.80 22.81 -39.40
CA LYS A 218 -4.34 22.70 -39.29
C LYS A 218 -3.86 21.25 -39.35
N GLU A 219 -4.59 20.32 -38.73
CA GLU A 219 -4.31 18.89 -38.84
C GLU A 219 -4.53 18.38 -40.27
N TYR A 220 -5.58 18.85 -40.95
CA TYR A 220 -5.80 18.54 -42.36
C TYR A 220 -4.63 19.01 -43.23
N ILE A 221 -4.20 20.28 -43.10
CA ILE A 221 -3.04 20.82 -43.81
C ILE A 221 -1.81 19.93 -43.60
N ALA A 222 -1.49 19.58 -42.35
CA ALA A 222 -0.35 18.72 -42.03
C ALA A 222 -0.40 17.35 -42.73
N SER A 223 -1.60 16.78 -42.88
CA SER A 223 -1.78 15.49 -43.57
C SER A 223 -1.67 15.56 -45.09
N VAL A 224 -1.87 16.75 -45.67
CA VAL A 224 -1.79 16.98 -47.13
C VAL A 224 -0.58 17.80 -47.55
N GLU A 225 0.38 18.10 -46.66
CA GLU A 225 1.63 18.74 -47.05
C GLU A 225 2.40 17.90 -48.09
N VAL A 226 3.14 18.55 -48.99
CA VAL A 226 3.91 17.89 -50.07
C VAL A 226 4.77 16.73 -49.53
N ASN A 227 5.42 16.90 -48.38
CA ASN A 227 6.24 15.85 -47.77
C ASN A 227 5.39 14.67 -47.27
N ALA A 228 4.22 14.93 -46.67
CA ALA A 228 3.29 13.88 -46.25
C ALA A 228 2.73 13.12 -47.47
N LEU A 229 2.40 13.85 -48.55
CA LEU A 229 1.93 13.26 -49.80
C LEU A 229 2.99 12.40 -50.49
N LYS A 230 4.28 12.79 -50.44
CA LYS A 230 5.39 11.98 -50.94
C LYS A 230 5.62 10.72 -50.11
N ALA A 231 5.51 10.83 -48.79
CA ALA A 231 5.75 9.71 -47.89
C ALA A 231 4.65 8.64 -47.98
N ASN A 232 3.39 9.06 -47.93
CA ASN A 232 2.25 8.15 -47.75
C ASN A 232 0.99 8.52 -48.54
N GLY A 233 1.03 9.53 -49.40
CA GLY A 233 -0.15 10.04 -50.12
C GLY A 233 -0.08 9.88 -51.64
N ILE A 234 -0.75 10.78 -52.36
CA ILE A 234 -0.94 10.70 -53.82
C ILE A 234 0.37 10.85 -54.62
N LEU A 235 1.41 11.44 -54.02
CA LEU A 235 2.73 11.60 -54.64
C LEU A 235 3.68 10.45 -54.31
N LYS A 236 3.20 9.43 -53.59
CA LYS A 236 3.98 8.23 -53.33
C LYS A 236 4.23 7.50 -54.65
N ASP A 237 5.49 7.13 -54.89
CA ASP A 237 5.95 6.45 -56.12
C ASP A 237 5.71 7.27 -57.40
N VAL A 238 5.55 8.59 -57.29
CA VAL A 238 5.45 9.52 -58.41
C VAL A 238 6.80 10.21 -58.62
N GLU A 239 7.36 10.08 -59.82
CA GLU A 239 8.58 10.80 -60.20
C GLU A 239 8.25 12.26 -60.57
N ILE A 240 9.01 13.21 -60.02
CA ILE A 240 8.84 14.63 -60.31
C ILE A 240 9.84 15.03 -61.40
N VAL A 241 9.35 15.63 -62.49
CA VAL A 241 10.14 16.01 -63.67
C VAL A 241 9.99 17.49 -64.01
N ASN A 242 10.99 18.05 -64.72
CA ASN A 242 11.05 19.48 -65.02
C ASN A 242 10.47 19.86 -66.39
N ALA A 243 9.94 18.89 -67.13
CA ALA A 243 9.40 19.09 -68.47
C ALA A 243 8.14 18.25 -68.68
N PRO A 244 7.23 18.66 -69.58
CA PRO A 244 6.06 17.88 -69.93
C PRO A 244 6.43 16.50 -70.46
N VAL A 245 5.65 15.50 -70.05
CA VAL A 245 5.84 14.10 -70.49
C VAL A 245 4.51 13.55 -70.96
N GLU A 246 4.50 12.94 -72.15
CA GLU A 246 3.31 12.28 -72.65
C GLU A 246 3.21 10.83 -72.13
N PRO A 247 2.00 10.32 -71.85
CA PRO A 247 1.79 8.93 -71.41
C PRO A 247 2.50 7.87 -72.26
N LYS A 248 2.59 8.09 -73.58
CA LYS A 248 3.18 7.17 -74.56
C LYS A 248 4.70 7.03 -74.43
N ASP A 249 5.36 7.99 -73.79
CA ASP A 249 6.81 8.02 -73.62
C ASP A 249 7.25 7.33 -72.31
N LEU A 250 6.29 7.01 -71.44
CA LEU A 250 6.50 6.41 -70.13
C LEU A 250 6.14 4.92 -70.14
N GLN A 251 7.01 4.10 -69.52
CA GLN A 251 6.74 2.69 -69.28
C GLN A 251 5.41 2.48 -68.55
N LYS A 252 4.68 1.42 -68.93
CA LYS A 252 3.36 1.10 -68.38
C LYS A 252 3.37 1.10 -66.86
N GLY A 253 2.49 1.91 -66.27
CA GLY A 253 2.33 2.01 -64.80
C GLY A 253 3.31 2.96 -64.10
N LYS A 254 4.32 3.49 -64.80
CA LYS A 254 5.19 4.55 -64.25
C LYS A 254 4.37 5.84 -64.08
N LYS A 255 4.41 6.44 -62.89
CA LYS A 255 3.73 7.69 -62.57
C LYS A 255 4.72 8.85 -62.57
N VAL A 256 4.36 9.93 -63.25
CA VAL A 256 5.18 11.13 -63.36
C VAL A 256 4.32 12.37 -63.17
N ILE A 257 4.88 13.41 -62.57
CA ILE A 257 4.25 14.72 -62.46
C ILE A 257 5.25 15.84 -62.73
N GLU A 258 4.82 16.90 -63.39
CA GLU A 258 5.68 18.07 -63.59
C GLU A 258 5.86 18.87 -62.30
N GLU A 259 7.07 19.34 -62.05
CA GLU A 259 7.46 20.12 -60.86
C GLU A 259 6.59 21.37 -60.66
N GLN A 260 6.10 21.98 -61.75
CA GLN A 260 5.23 23.14 -61.68
C GLN A 260 3.92 22.88 -60.92
N TYR A 261 3.35 21.67 -61.01
CA TYR A 261 2.11 21.33 -60.31
C TYR A 261 2.36 21.13 -58.82
N VAL A 262 3.46 20.47 -58.48
CA VAL A 262 3.89 20.28 -57.08
C VAL A 262 4.20 21.64 -56.44
N THR A 263 4.87 22.53 -57.16
CA THR A 263 5.20 23.88 -56.70
C THR A 263 3.95 24.73 -56.49
N LYS A 264 3.02 24.75 -57.46
CA LYS A 264 1.73 25.46 -57.33
C LYS A 264 0.93 24.94 -56.14
N TYR A 265 0.84 23.63 -55.96
CA TYR A 265 0.17 23.04 -54.81
C TYR A 265 0.84 23.44 -53.48
N GLY A 266 2.18 23.41 -53.43
CA GLY A 266 2.94 23.86 -52.26
C GLY A 266 2.63 25.31 -51.87
N GLN A 267 2.43 26.20 -52.84
CA GLN A 267 2.03 27.59 -52.56
C GLN A 267 0.63 27.67 -51.94
N GLU A 268 -0.32 26.85 -52.38
CA GLU A 268 -1.66 26.79 -51.77
C GLU A 268 -1.62 26.23 -50.35
N VAL A 269 -0.75 25.26 -50.07
CA VAL A 269 -0.48 24.78 -48.70
C VAL A 269 0.05 25.92 -47.83
N GLU A 270 1.02 26.71 -48.31
CA GLU A 270 1.56 27.85 -47.56
C GLU A 270 0.52 28.95 -47.33
N LYS A 271 -0.37 29.22 -48.30
CA LYS A 271 -1.51 30.13 -48.10
C LYS A 271 -2.47 29.60 -47.04
N ALA A 272 -2.80 28.31 -47.07
CA ALA A 272 -3.68 27.68 -46.10
C ALA A 272 -3.12 27.78 -44.66
N LYS A 273 -1.79 27.71 -44.49
CA LYS A 273 -1.13 27.89 -43.18
C LYS A 273 -1.29 29.29 -42.58
N LEU A 274 -1.55 30.31 -43.41
CA LEU A 274 -1.74 31.69 -42.95
C LEU A 274 -3.13 31.94 -42.36
N VAL A 275 -4.07 31.01 -42.54
CA VAL A 275 -5.42 31.11 -41.99
C VAL A 275 -5.36 31.08 -40.47
N SER A 276 -5.90 32.12 -39.84
CA SER A 276 -5.85 32.31 -38.38
C SER A 276 -7.23 32.50 -37.75
N LYS A 277 -8.30 32.59 -38.55
CA LYS A 277 -9.67 32.82 -38.10
C LYS A 277 -10.60 31.69 -38.53
N GLU A 278 -11.60 31.38 -37.70
CA GLU A 278 -12.53 30.25 -37.91
C GLU A 278 -13.42 30.45 -39.15
N GLU A 279 -13.83 31.69 -39.43
CA GLU A 279 -14.70 32.03 -40.56
C GLU A 279 -14.03 31.87 -41.94
N GLU A 280 -12.70 31.86 -41.99
CA GLU A 280 -11.92 31.69 -43.23
C GLU A 280 -11.64 30.21 -43.54
N VAL A 281 -11.81 29.32 -42.56
CA VAL A 281 -11.43 27.90 -42.64
C VAL A 281 -12.15 27.15 -43.75
N ASP A 282 -13.48 27.29 -43.85
CA ASP A 282 -14.27 26.49 -44.78
C ASP A 282 -13.89 26.80 -46.23
N LYS A 283 -13.63 28.08 -46.55
CA LYS A 283 -13.15 28.52 -47.87
C LYS A 283 -11.73 28.02 -48.13
N ALA A 284 -10.80 28.25 -47.20
CA ALA A 284 -9.41 27.83 -47.40
C ALA A 284 -9.25 26.31 -47.52
N LYS A 285 -10.09 25.55 -46.83
CA LYS A 285 -10.15 24.10 -46.97
C LYS A 285 -10.62 23.69 -48.36
N GLN A 286 -11.66 24.33 -48.90
CA GLN A 286 -12.12 24.08 -50.26
C GLN A 286 -11.04 24.41 -51.28
N ASP A 287 -10.41 25.59 -51.18
CA ASP A 287 -9.33 26.02 -52.09
C ASP A 287 -8.18 24.99 -52.09
N LEU A 288 -7.79 24.49 -50.91
CA LEU A 288 -6.75 23.46 -50.78
C LEU A 288 -7.20 22.09 -51.33
N GLN A 289 -8.47 21.72 -51.20
CA GLN A 289 -9.03 20.51 -51.79
C GLN A 289 -9.05 20.58 -53.32
N ASP A 290 -9.43 21.72 -53.88
CA ASP A 290 -9.45 21.95 -55.32
C ASP A 290 -8.02 21.94 -55.90
N ALA A 291 -7.06 22.52 -55.18
CA ALA A 291 -5.65 22.44 -55.52
C ALA A 291 -5.10 21.00 -55.48
N LEU A 292 -5.53 20.21 -54.47
CA LEU A 292 -5.14 18.81 -54.35
C LEU A 292 -5.72 17.96 -55.50
N ALA A 293 -6.98 18.18 -55.87
CA ALA A 293 -7.61 17.52 -57.01
C ALA A 293 -6.91 17.88 -58.35
N THR A 294 -6.48 19.14 -58.49
CA THR A 294 -5.69 19.59 -59.63
C THR A 294 -4.32 18.90 -59.66
N LEU A 295 -3.65 18.78 -58.52
CA LEU A 295 -2.39 18.06 -58.40
C LEU A 295 -2.55 16.58 -58.79
N GLU A 296 -3.59 15.91 -58.28
CA GLU A 296 -3.87 14.50 -58.55
C GLU A 296 -4.17 14.24 -60.03
N SER A 297 -5.01 15.06 -60.65
CA SER A 297 -5.35 14.95 -62.07
C SER A 297 -4.18 15.30 -63.01
N SER A 298 -3.13 15.94 -62.51
CA SER A 298 -1.91 16.26 -63.26
C SER A 298 -0.89 15.13 -63.26
N ILE A 299 -1.14 14.03 -62.54
CA ILE A 299 -0.27 12.84 -62.56
C ILE A 299 -0.46 12.09 -63.88
N VAL A 300 0.62 11.96 -64.64
CA VAL A 300 0.67 11.21 -65.90
C VAL A 300 1.06 9.76 -65.61
N VAL A 301 0.26 8.81 -66.11
CA VAL A 301 0.55 7.38 -65.99
C VAL A 301 0.99 6.83 -67.35
N GLY A 302 2.14 6.17 -67.38
CA GLY A 302 2.69 5.60 -68.60
C GLY A 302 1.86 4.46 -69.16
N ILE A 303 1.82 4.37 -70.49
CA ILE A 303 1.08 3.36 -71.26
C ILE A 303 1.95 2.60 -72.27
N LYS A 304 3.26 2.90 -72.34
CA LYS A 304 4.19 2.22 -73.24
C LYS A 304 4.44 0.78 -72.76
N GLU A 305 4.11 -0.19 -73.59
CA GLU A 305 4.36 -1.62 -73.32
C GLU A 305 5.86 -1.96 -73.26
#